data_AF-A0A532TK64-F1
#
_entry.id   AF-A0A532TK64-F1
#
_cell.length_a   1.000
_cell.length_b   1.000
_cell.length_c   1.000
_cell.angle_alpha   90.00
_cell.angle_beta   90.00
_cell.angle_gamma   90.00
#
_symmetry.space_group_name_H-M   'P 1'
#
loop_
_entity.id
_entity.type
_entity.pdbx_description
1 polymer ?
#
loop_
_entity_poly.entity_id
_entity_poly.type
_entity_poly.pdbx_seq_one_letter_code
_entity_poly.pdbx_strand_id
1 'polypeptide(L)'
;MVALTIGMVLLQYGISPLIINWLYRIDWIPYEQFAAEFPHLADSLDKVVAYNRIKMPRLGIIRNDFNPNAFTFGYTKNSARVVLTDGILKYLNKKEQNAVFSHELGHVVHSDFILMTVVFAIPLLLLTIARWAYYASLFSRGRRSDSDEASYLRLALIAIAVLSYLTYYLSYFISLIISRIREYYADEHSAEVLEDPNALSTGLVKIAYGLLVDGNIEERKKSRVRALRGMGIFDPRAAKGLGIISVGTTQTFSMEAIQKAAAWDLYNPWAKYYQAMSTHPLPAKRIMRLNMLCEIYGIQPEIDFSDAKRLKEEQAGKSMWDEFLWDLFMKTLPTLVFIALLGITIVWILDPFITAYSISLFTPKFMLLLWAVGFYVIGFMSILKTRYMYKSGFEDKTVLDLVTNVKVSPIRTVPAFLEGKIVGRGIPGYYFSEDMYFQDNTGLMYVDYRFGIGLVDLIFSLRTVKRLMGQRVRIKGWYRRGPSPYIQVDTIWSESGKRYRNYSKAFRYVWAVLAFILGIVCIYFWFQF
;
A
#
# COMPACT_ATOMS: atom_id res chain seq x y z
N MET A 1 -30.86 -4.63 -3.42
CA MET A 1 -29.48 -4.52 -2.90
C MET A 1 -28.48 -5.29 -3.75
N VAL A 2 -28.49 -6.63 -3.79
CA VAL A 2 -27.48 -7.42 -4.56
C VAL A 2 -27.37 -6.98 -6.02
N ALA A 3 -28.49 -6.87 -6.75
CA ALA A 3 -28.50 -6.37 -8.13
C ALA A 3 -27.94 -4.95 -8.30
N LEU A 4 -28.12 -4.06 -7.30
CA LEU A 4 -27.53 -2.72 -7.30
C LEU A 4 -26.00 -2.79 -7.12
N THR A 5 -25.50 -3.65 -6.24
CA THR A 5 -24.06 -3.88 -6.08
C THR A 5 -23.44 -4.45 -7.35
N ILE A 6 -24.08 -5.42 -8.01
CA ILE A 6 -23.65 -5.93 -9.32
C ILE A 6 -23.63 -4.80 -10.35
N GLY A 7 -24.69 -4.00 -10.44
CA GLY A 7 -24.76 -2.82 -11.31
C GLY A 7 -23.64 -1.81 -11.04
N MET A 8 -23.32 -1.53 -9.77
CA MET A 8 -22.22 -0.66 -9.37
C MET A 8 -20.84 -1.23 -9.76
N VAL A 9 -20.60 -2.52 -9.61
CA VAL A 9 -19.36 -3.18 -10.03
C VAL A 9 -19.19 -3.11 -11.55
N LEU A 10 -20.25 -3.42 -12.31
CA LEU A 10 -20.23 -3.35 -13.78
C LEU A 10 -20.05 -1.90 -14.26
N LEU A 11 -20.68 -0.92 -13.60
CA LEU A 11 -20.52 0.50 -13.89
C LEU A 11 -19.09 0.98 -13.59
N GLN A 12 -18.54 0.64 -12.43
CA GLN A 12 -17.16 0.97 -12.05
C GLN A 12 -16.16 0.37 -13.04
N TYR A 13 -16.31 -0.91 -13.37
CA TYR A 13 -15.49 -1.61 -14.36
C TYR A 13 -15.57 -0.91 -15.73
N GLY A 14 -16.79 -0.60 -16.20
CA GLY A 14 -17.02 0.08 -17.48
C GLY A 14 -16.50 1.53 -17.54
N ILE A 15 -16.45 2.25 -16.43
CA ILE A 15 -15.94 3.62 -16.37
C ILE A 15 -14.43 3.65 -16.01
N SER A 16 -13.86 2.55 -15.49
CA SER A 16 -12.50 2.52 -14.94
C SER A 16 -11.40 3.05 -15.87
N PRO A 17 -11.35 2.77 -17.20
CA PRO A 17 -10.30 3.30 -18.06
C PRO A 17 -10.47 4.80 -18.33
N LEU A 18 -11.70 5.33 -18.27
CA LEU A 18 -11.97 6.76 -18.39
C LEU A 18 -11.46 7.51 -17.14
N ILE A 19 -11.68 6.94 -15.95
CA ILE A 19 -11.15 7.47 -14.69
C ILE A 19 -9.62 7.49 -14.72
N ILE A 20 -8.96 6.41 -15.15
CA ILE A 20 -7.50 6.36 -15.23
C ILE A 20 -6.96 7.40 -16.20
N ASN A 21 -7.51 7.49 -17.43
CA ASN A 21 -7.10 8.48 -18.43
C ASN A 21 -7.24 9.94 -17.96
N TRP A 22 -8.16 10.21 -17.03
CA TRP A 22 -8.42 11.54 -16.51
C TRP A 22 -7.62 11.87 -15.24
N LEU A 23 -7.38 10.87 -14.37
CA LEU A 23 -6.58 11.04 -13.15
C LEU A 23 -5.07 11.03 -13.40
N TYR A 24 -4.60 10.31 -14.42
CA TYR A 24 -3.21 10.15 -14.77
C TYR A 24 -2.85 10.96 -16.01
N ARG A 25 -1.68 11.61 -16.00
CA ARG A 25 -1.09 12.23 -17.18
C ARG A 25 -0.37 11.17 -18.02
N ILE A 26 -1.14 10.49 -18.87
CA ILE A 26 -0.63 9.49 -19.82
C ILE A 26 -0.56 10.13 -21.21
N ASP A 27 0.64 10.21 -21.77
CA ASP A 27 0.86 10.66 -23.15
C ASP A 27 0.75 9.41 -24.06
N TRP A 28 -0.39 9.27 -24.75
CA TRP A 28 -0.66 8.16 -25.67
C TRP A 28 0.12 8.34 -26.98
N ILE A 29 0.80 7.29 -27.42
CA ILE A 29 1.63 7.31 -28.64
C ILE A 29 1.17 6.24 -29.64
N PRO A 30 1.27 6.49 -30.97
CA PRO A 30 1.08 5.47 -31.99
C PRO A 30 2.10 4.35 -31.86
N TYR A 31 1.77 3.15 -32.36
CA TYR A 31 2.68 2.01 -32.33
C TYR A 31 3.94 2.25 -33.16
N GLU A 32 3.83 2.94 -34.29
CA GLU A 32 4.94 3.28 -35.18
C GLU A 32 5.96 4.19 -34.48
N GLN A 33 5.48 5.14 -33.67
CA GLN A 33 6.32 5.98 -32.83
C GLN A 33 6.94 5.19 -31.68
N PHE A 34 6.17 4.29 -31.03
CA PHE A 34 6.68 3.43 -29.97
C PHE A 34 7.79 2.49 -30.46
N ALA A 35 7.62 1.86 -31.62
CA ALA A 35 8.62 0.99 -32.22
C ALA A 35 9.88 1.75 -32.64
N ALA A 36 9.75 3.00 -33.09
CA ALA A 36 10.88 3.87 -33.36
C ALA A 36 11.63 4.33 -32.10
N GLU A 37 10.92 4.65 -31.00
CA GLU A 37 11.54 5.05 -29.73
C GLU A 37 12.09 3.86 -28.91
N PHE A 38 11.44 2.69 -28.96
CA PHE A 38 11.69 1.52 -28.10
C PHE A 38 11.61 0.18 -28.87
N PRO A 39 12.47 -0.07 -29.87
CA PRO A 39 12.40 -1.25 -30.72
C PRO A 39 12.44 -2.58 -29.93
N HIS A 40 13.27 -2.65 -28.87
CA HIS A 40 13.38 -3.85 -28.02
C HIS A 40 12.10 -4.18 -27.24
N LEU A 41 11.19 -3.22 -27.06
CA LEU A 41 9.87 -3.46 -26.47
C LEU A 41 8.83 -3.81 -27.54
N ALA A 42 8.94 -3.21 -28.73
CA ALA A 42 8.08 -3.53 -29.87
C ALA A 42 8.29 -4.98 -30.33
N ASP A 43 9.54 -5.47 -30.41
CA ASP A 43 9.85 -6.86 -30.77
C ASP A 43 9.09 -7.88 -29.88
N SER A 44 9.09 -7.65 -28.56
CA SER A 44 8.36 -8.50 -27.62
C SER A 44 6.85 -8.31 -27.71
N LEU A 45 6.39 -7.07 -27.92
CA LEU A 45 4.98 -6.77 -28.13
C LEU A 45 4.43 -7.56 -29.32
N ASP A 46 5.13 -7.52 -30.45
CA ASP A 46 4.72 -8.17 -31.69
C ASP A 46 4.71 -9.69 -31.55
N LYS A 47 5.75 -10.27 -30.92
CA LYS A 47 5.78 -11.71 -30.55
C LYS A 47 4.56 -12.09 -29.72
N VAL A 48 4.28 -11.36 -28.64
CA VAL A 48 3.16 -11.65 -27.73
C VAL A 48 1.81 -11.48 -28.43
N VAL A 49 1.65 -10.41 -29.22
CA VAL A 49 0.44 -10.10 -29.99
C VAL A 49 0.15 -11.20 -31.03
N ALA A 50 1.15 -11.60 -31.80
CA ALA A 50 1.05 -12.66 -32.80
C ALA A 50 0.76 -14.03 -32.16
N TYR A 51 1.54 -14.44 -31.17
CA TYR A 51 1.39 -15.76 -30.52
C TYR A 51 0.03 -15.91 -29.84
N ASN A 52 -0.41 -14.89 -29.09
CA ASN A 52 -1.66 -14.95 -28.32
C ASN A 52 -2.90 -14.53 -29.11
N ARG A 53 -2.73 -14.14 -30.38
CA ARG A 53 -3.79 -13.67 -31.30
C ARG A 53 -4.68 -12.59 -30.68
N ILE A 54 -4.05 -11.60 -30.04
CA ILE A 54 -4.73 -10.45 -29.42
C ILE A 54 -4.65 -9.23 -30.32
N LYS A 55 -5.50 -8.22 -30.08
CA LYS A 55 -5.32 -6.91 -30.72
C LYS A 55 -4.16 -6.16 -30.08
N MET A 56 -3.43 -5.40 -30.89
CA MET A 56 -2.39 -4.47 -30.43
C MET A 56 -2.94 -3.57 -29.30
N PRO A 57 -2.37 -3.60 -28.08
CA PRO A 57 -2.83 -2.76 -26.99
C PRO A 57 -2.44 -1.30 -27.25
N ARG A 58 -3.15 -0.35 -26.61
CA ARG A 58 -2.74 1.06 -26.69
C ARG A 58 -1.56 1.32 -25.78
N LEU A 59 -0.56 2.04 -26.27
CA LEU A 59 0.68 2.31 -25.57
C LEU A 59 0.69 3.76 -25.07
N GLY A 60 1.07 3.94 -23.80
CA GLY A 60 1.13 5.25 -23.15
C GLY A 60 2.39 5.42 -22.34
N ILE A 61 2.90 6.65 -22.27
CA ILE A 61 4.08 6.99 -21.47
C ILE A 61 3.72 8.11 -20.49
N ILE A 62 4.07 7.94 -19.22
CA ILE A 62 4.01 9.00 -18.21
C ILE A 62 5.33 9.75 -18.24
N ARG A 63 5.36 10.87 -18.97
CA ARG A 63 6.54 11.72 -19.16
C ARG A 63 6.75 12.67 -17.97
N ASN A 64 8.00 13.01 -17.68
CA ASN A 64 8.47 13.91 -16.61
C ASN A 64 8.18 13.39 -15.18
N ASP A 65 8.04 12.07 -14.99
CA ASP A 65 7.89 11.45 -13.67
C ASP A 65 8.87 10.27 -13.55
N PHE A 66 9.93 10.46 -12.76
CA PHE A 66 10.95 9.43 -12.54
C PHE A 66 10.63 8.56 -11.31
N ASN A 67 9.35 8.37 -11.00
CA ASN A 67 8.94 7.21 -10.19
C ASN A 67 8.71 6.03 -11.17
N PRO A 68 9.57 5.00 -11.17
CA PRO A 68 9.51 3.86 -12.07
C PRO A 68 8.37 2.93 -11.69
N ASN A 69 7.40 2.88 -12.57
CA ASN A 69 6.28 1.98 -12.54
C ASN A 69 5.87 1.60 -13.96
N ALA A 70 5.33 0.40 -14.12
CA ALA A 70 4.51 0.01 -15.26
C ALA A 70 3.14 -0.38 -14.72
N PHE A 71 2.11 -0.28 -15.56
CA PHE A 71 0.82 -0.87 -15.24
C PHE A 71 -0.02 -1.06 -16.50
N THR A 72 -0.92 -2.02 -16.43
CA THR A 72 -1.88 -2.34 -17.47
C THR A 72 -3.31 -2.18 -17.00
N PHE A 73 -4.19 -1.80 -17.92
CA PHE A 73 -5.63 -1.70 -17.67
C PHE A 73 -6.45 -1.78 -18.94
N GLY A 74 -7.69 -2.27 -18.82
CA GLY A 74 -8.62 -2.36 -19.93
C GLY A 74 -9.90 -3.08 -19.52
N TYR A 75 -10.72 -3.41 -20.52
CA TYR A 75 -11.86 -4.29 -20.31
C TYR A 75 -11.42 -5.73 -20.60
N THR A 76 -11.20 -6.03 -21.88
CA THR A 76 -10.70 -7.33 -22.37
C THR A 76 -9.25 -7.21 -22.84
N LYS A 77 -8.56 -8.36 -23.02
CA LYS A 77 -7.24 -8.43 -23.67
C LYS A 77 -7.14 -7.67 -25.00
N ASN A 78 -8.24 -7.63 -25.76
CA ASN A 78 -8.36 -6.93 -27.05
C ASN A 78 -8.68 -5.42 -26.94
N SER A 79 -8.72 -4.88 -25.72
CA SER A 79 -8.95 -3.45 -25.42
C SER A 79 -8.01 -2.95 -24.32
N ALA A 80 -6.91 -3.67 -24.11
CA ALA A 80 -5.90 -3.40 -23.11
C ALA A 80 -5.07 -2.16 -23.46
N ARG A 81 -4.48 -1.59 -22.41
CA ARG A 81 -3.60 -0.44 -22.46
C ARG A 81 -2.41 -0.76 -21.58
N VAL A 82 -1.20 -0.52 -22.09
CA VAL A 82 0.05 -0.69 -21.36
C VAL A 82 0.66 0.69 -21.16
N VAL A 83 1.03 1.01 -19.92
CA VAL A 83 1.59 2.31 -19.58
C VAL A 83 2.95 2.13 -18.90
N LEU A 84 3.95 2.81 -19.43
CA LEU A 84 5.29 2.90 -18.86
C LEU A 84 5.54 4.31 -18.31
N THR A 85 6.43 4.43 -17.35
CA THR A 85 6.90 5.73 -16.84
C THR A 85 8.29 6.05 -17.38
N ASP A 86 8.62 7.34 -17.51
CA ASP A 86 10.00 7.76 -17.78
C ASP A 86 10.98 7.15 -16.77
N GLY A 87 10.55 6.92 -15.51
CA GLY A 87 11.36 6.22 -14.50
C GLY A 87 11.85 4.84 -14.95
N ILE A 88 10.99 3.99 -15.53
CA ILE A 88 11.41 2.66 -16.03
C ILE A 88 12.41 2.82 -17.18
N LEU A 89 12.09 3.69 -18.14
CA LEU A 89 12.89 3.92 -19.35
C LEU A 89 14.27 4.53 -19.03
N LYS A 90 14.36 5.24 -17.90
CA LYS A 90 15.56 5.90 -17.36
C LYS A 90 16.46 4.96 -16.55
N TYR A 91 15.87 4.13 -15.69
CA TYR A 91 16.61 3.44 -14.63
C TYR A 91 16.88 1.96 -14.90
N LEU A 92 16.11 1.35 -15.80
CA LEU A 92 16.29 -0.03 -16.22
C LEU A 92 17.09 -0.11 -17.52
N ASN A 93 17.92 -1.13 -17.66
CA ASN A 93 18.57 -1.47 -18.93
C ASN A 93 17.55 -2.09 -19.91
N LYS A 94 17.91 -2.25 -21.18
CA LYS A 94 16.97 -2.73 -22.21
C LYS A 94 16.37 -4.12 -21.90
N LYS A 95 17.13 -5.05 -21.29
CA LYS A 95 16.61 -6.37 -20.88
C LYS A 95 15.61 -6.23 -19.74
N GLU A 96 15.97 -5.49 -18.69
CA GLU A 96 15.10 -5.23 -17.53
C GLU A 96 13.81 -4.51 -17.91
N GLN A 97 13.88 -3.51 -18.81
CA GLN A 97 12.69 -2.84 -19.38
C GLN A 97 11.79 -3.85 -20.11
N ASN A 98 12.40 -4.74 -20.91
CA ASN A 98 11.67 -5.73 -21.68
C ASN A 98 11.01 -6.78 -20.78
N ALA A 99 11.66 -7.17 -19.68
CA ALA A 99 11.12 -8.09 -18.69
C ALA A 99 9.91 -7.49 -17.96
N VAL A 100 10.02 -6.25 -17.46
CA VAL A 100 8.88 -5.58 -16.81
C VAL A 100 7.73 -5.34 -17.78
N PHE A 101 8.02 -5.00 -19.03
CA PHE A 101 7.00 -4.85 -20.07
C PHE A 101 6.34 -6.19 -20.44
N SER A 102 7.11 -7.29 -20.51
CA SER A 102 6.58 -8.63 -20.78
C SER A 102 5.75 -9.17 -19.61
N HIS A 103 6.13 -8.88 -18.37
CA HIS A 103 5.33 -9.14 -17.17
C HIS A 103 3.95 -8.48 -17.25
N GLU A 104 3.91 -7.18 -17.60
CA GLU A 104 2.66 -6.45 -17.83
C GLU A 104 1.83 -7.01 -18.98
N LEU A 105 2.47 -7.41 -20.09
CA LEU A 105 1.78 -8.11 -21.18
C LEU A 105 1.21 -9.46 -20.72
N GLY A 106 1.85 -10.13 -19.75
CA GLY A 106 1.31 -11.31 -19.07
C GLY A 106 -0.08 -11.04 -18.50
N HIS A 107 -0.27 -9.97 -17.72
CA HIS A 107 -1.60 -9.59 -17.20
C HIS A 107 -2.64 -9.35 -18.31
N VAL A 108 -2.21 -8.84 -19.48
CA VAL A 108 -3.07 -8.65 -20.66
C VAL A 108 -3.48 -9.98 -21.27
N VAL A 109 -2.52 -10.87 -21.57
CA VAL A 109 -2.76 -12.21 -22.13
C VAL A 109 -3.69 -13.00 -21.22
N HIS A 110 -3.37 -13.00 -19.93
CA HIS A 110 -4.08 -13.66 -18.85
C HIS A 110 -5.43 -13.03 -18.48
N SER A 111 -5.77 -11.86 -19.05
CA SER A 111 -7.04 -11.14 -18.85
C SER A 111 -7.34 -10.81 -17.39
N ASP A 112 -6.30 -10.46 -16.63
CA ASP A 112 -6.38 -10.32 -15.16
C ASP A 112 -7.31 -9.20 -14.71
N PHE A 113 -7.55 -8.17 -15.54
CA PHE A 113 -8.53 -7.11 -15.24
C PHE A 113 -9.94 -7.67 -15.01
N ILE A 114 -10.38 -8.64 -15.82
CA ILE A 114 -11.70 -9.28 -15.68
C ILE A 114 -11.67 -10.24 -14.49
N LEU A 115 -10.66 -11.11 -14.44
CA LEU A 115 -10.52 -12.13 -13.41
C LEU A 115 -10.54 -11.50 -12.01
N MET A 116 -9.70 -10.49 -11.78
CA MET A 116 -9.62 -9.81 -10.49
C MET A 116 -10.86 -8.97 -10.19
N THR A 117 -11.52 -8.39 -11.20
CA THR A 117 -12.82 -7.72 -11.00
C THR A 117 -13.88 -8.71 -10.49
N VAL A 118 -13.98 -9.90 -11.07
CA VAL A 118 -14.94 -10.94 -10.63
C VAL A 118 -14.56 -11.46 -9.24
N VAL A 119 -13.28 -11.75 -9.00
CA VAL A 119 -12.77 -12.24 -7.72
C VAL A 119 -13.07 -11.25 -6.58
N PHE A 120 -12.80 -9.94 -6.78
CA PHE A 120 -13.11 -8.92 -5.76
C PHE A 120 -14.59 -8.52 -5.69
N ALA A 121 -15.43 -8.86 -6.68
CA ALA A 121 -16.87 -8.68 -6.58
C ALA A 121 -17.51 -9.60 -5.52
N ILE A 122 -17.01 -10.84 -5.37
CA ILE A 122 -17.53 -11.83 -4.41
C ILE A 122 -17.57 -11.30 -2.96
N PRO A 123 -16.46 -10.82 -2.35
CA PRO A 123 -16.51 -10.25 -1.01
C PRO A 123 -17.43 -9.02 -0.94
N LEU A 124 -17.48 -8.17 -1.97
CA LEU A 124 -18.37 -7.00 -1.97
C LEU A 124 -19.86 -7.38 -1.95
N LEU A 125 -20.24 -8.47 -2.64
CA LEU A 125 -21.59 -9.03 -2.61
C LEU A 125 -21.91 -9.64 -1.23
N LEU A 126 -21.00 -10.41 -0.65
CA LEU A 126 -21.15 -10.98 0.70
C LEU A 126 -21.31 -9.89 1.78
N LEU A 127 -20.51 -8.82 1.70
CA LEU A 127 -20.65 -7.65 2.58
C LEU A 127 -21.99 -6.92 2.38
N THR A 128 -22.49 -6.87 1.14
CA THR A 128 -23.82 -6.31 0.83
C THR A 128 -24.92 -7.16 1.47
N ILE A 129 -24.85 -8.48 1.36
CA ILE A 129 -25.82 -9.42 1.96
C ILE A 129 -25.77 -9.31 3.49
N ALA A 130 -24.58 -9.31 4.09
CA ALA A 130 -24.40 -9.14 5.53
C ALA A 130 -25.06 -7.86 6.06
N ARG A 131 -24.80 -6.72 5.40
CA ARG A 131 -25.41 -5.43 5.74
C ARG A 131 -26.93 -5.44 5.54
N TRP A 132 -27.42 -5.99 4.43
CA TRP A 132 -28.86 -6.06 4.16
C TRP A 132 -29.60 -6.90 5.20
N ALA A 133 -29.10 -8.09 5.53
CA ALA A 133 -29.70 -8.97 6.54
C ALA A 133 -29.68 -8.33 7.94
N TYR A 134 -28.58 -7.65 8.30
CA TYR A 134 -28.48 -6.87 9.53
C TYR A 134 -29.52 -5.74 9.59
N TYR A 135 -29.63 -4.90 8.56
CA TYR A 135 -30.63 -3.83 8.55
C TYR A 135 -32.06 -4.38 8.52
N ALA A 136 -32.33 -5.48 7.80
CA ALA A 136 -33.63 -6.13 7.79
C ALA A 136 -34.04 -6.60 9.20
N SER A 137 -33.13 -7.18 9.98
CA SER A 137 -33.41 -7.61 11.37
C SER A 137 -33.65 -6.44 12.33
N LEU A 138 -33.12 -5.25 12.03
CA LEU A 138 -33.41 -4.01 12.75
C LEU A 138 -34.78 -3.43 12.36
N PHE A 139 -35.08 -3.31 11.06
CA PHE A 139 -36.36 -2.75 10.60
C PHE A 139 -37.56 -3.67 10.85
N SER A 140 -37.35 -4.97 11.03
CA SER A 140 -38.38 -5.92 11.49
C SER A 140 -38.99 -5.56 12.87
N ARG A 141 -38.36 -4.65 13.63
CA ARG A 141 -38.84 -4.12 14.92
C ARG A 141 -40.09 -3.22 14.80
N GLY A 142 -40.49 -2.84 13.59
CA GLY A 142 -41.52 -1.82 13.34
C GLY A 142 -42.99 -2.29 13.27
N ARG A 143 -43.26 -3.59 13.36
CA ARG A 143 -44.65 -4.12 13.38
C ARG A 143 -44.95 -4.75 14.74
N ARG A 144 -46.03 -4.29 15.38
CA ARG A 144 -46.59 -4.83 16.64
C ARG A 144 -47.17 -6.23 16.40
N SER A 145 -46.31 -7.23 16.34
CA SER A 145 -46.70 -8.63 16.35
C SER A 145 -45.69 -9.37 17.23
N ASP A 146 -46.06 -9.57 18.49
CA ASP A 146 -45.37 -10.49 19.41
C ASP A 146 -45.71 -11.94 19.03
N SER A 147 -45.44 -12.31 17.77
CA SER A 147 -45.51 -13.69 17.32
C SER A 147 -44.12 -14.31 17.37
N ASP A 148 -44.04 -15.56 17.81
CA ASP A 148 -42.77 -16.31 17.85
C ASP A 148 -42.11 -16.33 16.46
N GLU A 149 -42.91 -16.42 15.39
CA GLU A 149 -42.48 -16.38 14.00
C GLU A 149 -41.66 -15.11 13.65
N ALA A 150 -42.06 -13.93 14.15
CA ALA A 150 -41.31 -12.70 13.95
C ALA A 150 -39.96 -12.72 14.69
N SER A 151 -39.88 -13.40 15.84
CA SER A 151 -38.62 -13.61 16.57
C SER A 151 -37.68 -14.59 15.84
N TYR A 152 -38.22 -15.69 15.29
CA TYR A 152 -37.45 -16.67 14.52
C TYR A 152 -36.90 -16.08 13.22
N LEU A 153 -37.71 -15.33 12.46
CA LEU A 153 -37.26 -14.63 11.27
C LEU A 153 -36.11 -13.67 11.57
N ARG A 154 -36.20 -12.95 12.71
CA ARG A 154 -35.15 -12.04 13.15
C ARG A 154 -33.85 -12.76 13.49
N LEU A 155 -33.94 -13.88 14.22
CA LEU A 155 -32.78 -14.70 14.56
C LEU A 155 -32.11 -15.26 13.29
N ALA A 156 -32.90 -15.74 12.33
CA ALA A 156 -32.41 -16.20 11.03
C ALA A 156 -31.71 -15.08 10.25
N LEU A 157 -32.26 -13.86 10.20
CA LEU A 157 -31.61 -12.70 9.56
C LEU A 157 -30.29 -12.30 10.24
N ILE A 158 -30.22 -12.38 11.57
CA ILE A 158 -28.97 -12.13 12.32
C ILE A 158 -27.94 -13.23 12.01
N ALA A 159 -28.34 -14.50 11.99
CA ALA A 159 -27.46 -15.61 11.63
C ALA A 159 -26.91 -15.47 10.19
N ILE A 160 -27.77 -15.12 9.22
CA ILE A 160 -27.36 -14.80 7.85
C ILE A 160 -26.38 -13.63 7.81
N ALA A 161 -26.62 -12.57 8.59
CA ALA A 161 -25.73 -11.41 8.65
C ALA A 161 -24.34 -11.77 9.17
N VAL A 162 -24.26 -12.52 10.28
CA VAL A 162 -23.00 -12.97 10.88
C VAL A 162 -22.25 -13.92 9.94
N LEU A 163 -22.94 -14.95 9.41
CA LEU A 163 -22.34 -15.91 8.49
C LEU A 163 -21.80 -15.23 7.23
N SER A 164 -22.60 -14.36 6.60
CA SER A 164 -22.16 -13.61 5.40
C SER A 164 -20.96 -12.71 5.68
N TYR A 165 -20.86 -12.14 6.88
CA TYR A 165 -19.73 -11.30 7.28
C TYR A 165 -18.45 -12.10 7.56
N LEU A 166 -18.55 -13.31 8.11
CA LEU A 166 -17.41 -14.22 8.26
C LEU A 166 -16.93 -14.71 6.87
N THR A 167 -17.85 -15.13 6.01
CA THR A 167 -17.54 -15.54 4.62
C THR A 167 -16.96 -14.39 3.79
N TYR A 168 -17.38 -13.14 4.04
CA TYR A 168 -16.77 -11.94 3.45
C TYR A 168 -15.26 -11.87 3.75
N TYR A 169 -14.84 -12.02 5.00
CA TYR A 169 -13.40 -11.99 5.33
C TYR A 169 -12.64 -13.16 4.69
N LEU A 170 -13.20 -14.38 4.73
CA LEU A 170 -12.57 -15.55 4.13
C LEU A 170 -12.39 -15.37 2.61
N SER A 171 -13.43 -14.94 1.90
CA SER A 171 -13.37 -14.66 0.45
C SER A 171 -12.44 -13.50 0.12
N TYR A 172 -12.34 -12.48 0.96
CA TYR A 172 -11.36 -11.40 0.81
C TYR A 172 -9.91 -11.91 0.92
N PHE A 173 -9.59 -12.75 1.91
CA PHE A 173 -8.24 -13.35 2.01
C PHE A 173 -7.93 -14.30 0.84
N ILE A 174 -8.91 -15.07 0.36
CA ILE A 174 -8.77 -15.89 -0.86
C ILE A 174 -8.52 -14.98 -2.08
N SER A 175 -9.21 -13.84 -2.20
CA SER A 175 -9.00 -12.87 -3.28
C SER A 175 -7.56 -12.33 -3.29
N LEU A 176 -6.99 -12.04 -2.11
CA LEU A 176 -5.59 -11.64 -1.98
C LEU A 176 -4.62 -12.78 -2.35
N ILE A 177 -4.93 -14.04 -2.02
CA ILE A 177 -4.13 -15.20 -2.43
C ILE A 177 -4.13 -15.34 -3.97
N ILE A 178 -5.30 -15.27 -4.60
CA ILE A 178 -5.44 -15.36 -6.05
C ILE A 178 -4.66 -14.23 -6.73
N SER A 179 -4.77 -12.99 -6.23
CA SER A 179 -3.99 -11.85 -6.74
C SER A 179 -2.49 -12.14 -6.75
N ARG A 180 -1.94 -12.68 -5.66
CA ARG A 180 -0.50 -13.02 -5.58
C ARG A 180 -0.10 -14.19 -6.49
N ILE A 181 -1.01 -15.10 -6.79
CA ILE A 181 -0.79 -16.18 -7.76
C ILE A 181 -0.71 -15.62 -9.18
N ARG A 182 -1.53 -14.62 -9.54
CA ARG A 182 -1.46 -13.96 -10.86
C ARG A 182 -0.16 -13.22 -11.11
N GLU A 183 0.42 -12.62 -10.08
CA GLU A 183 1.75 -12.02 -10.13
C GLU A 183 2.83 -13.04 -10.51
N TYR A 184 2.81 -14.25 -9.92
CA TYR A 184 3.76 -15.30 -10.28
C TYR A 184 3.54 -15.84 -11.71
N TYR A 185 2.29 -15.90 -12.20
CA TYR A 185 2.01 -16.23 -13.61
C TYR A 185 2.49 -15.15 -14.58
N ALA A 186 2.47 -13.88 -14.18
CA ALA A 186 3.04 -12.80 -14.98
C ALA A 186 4.58 -12.78 -14.91
N ASP A 187 5.19 -13.15 -13.78
CA ASP A 187 6.64 -13.41 -13.66
C ASP A 187 7.08 -14.54 -14.60
N GLU A 188 6.33 -15.66 -14.60
CA GLU A 188 6.55 -16.83 -15.45
C GLU A 188 6.40 -16.48 -16.94
N HIS A 189 5.34 -15.75 -17.32
CA HIS A 189 5.17 -15.28 -18.70
C HIS A 189 6.32 -14.37 -19.18
N SER A 190 6.86 -13.51 -18.33
CA SER A 190 8.04 -12.72 -18.68
C SER A 190 9.28 -13.58 -18.90
N ALA A 191 9.44 -14.65 -18.13
CA ALA A 191 10.55 -15.59 -18.28
C ALA A 191 10.39 -16.42 -19.58
N GLU A 192 9.18 -16.86 -19.92
CA GLU A 192 8.87 -17.57 -21.16
C GLU A 192 9.09 -16.72 -22.42
N VAL A 193 8.65 -15.45 -22.43
CA VAL A 193 8.73 -14.58 -23.61
C VAL A 193 10.16 -14.15 -23.94
N LEU A 194 11.03 -14.09 -22.93
CA LEU A 194 12.41 -13.59 -23.05
C LEU A 194 13.49 -14.67 -22.93
N GLU A 195 13.14 -15.87 -22.45
CA GLU A 195 14.07 -16.96 -22.11
C GLU A 195 15.16 -16.53 -21.11
N ASP A 196 14.89 -15.47 -20.32
CA ASP A 196 15.83 -14.83 -19.39
C ASP A 196 15.09 -14.36 -18.11
N PRO A 197 14.96 -15.23 -17.08
CA PRO A 197 14.31 -14.85 -15.83
C PRO A 197 15.17 -13.88 -14.99
N ASN A 198 16.49 -13.84 -15.20
CA ASN A 198 17.41 -12.92 -14.51
C ASN A 198 17.12 -11.46 -14.86
N ALA A 199 16.71 -11.18 -16.10
CA ALA A 199 16.28 -9.84 -16.52
C ALA A 199 15.12 -9.29 -15.67
N LEU A 200 14.19 -10.15 -15.23
CA LEU A 200 13.12 -9.74 -14.30
C LEU A 200 13.61 -9.67 -12.85
N SER A 201 14.45 -10.61 -12.40
CA SER A 201 15.01 -10.58 -11.03
C SER A 201 15.83 -9.31 -10.76
N THR A 202 16.71 -8.95 -11.68
CA THR A 202 17.51 -7.70 -11.62
C THR A 202 16.61 -6.48 -11.67
N GLY A 203 15.65 -6.46 -12.61
CA GLY A 203 14.57 -5.47 -12.65
C GLY A 203 13.87 -5.32 -11.30
N LEU A 204 13.41 -6.41 -10.67
CA LEU A 204 12.72 -6.36 -9.38
C LEU A 204 13.61 -5.87 -8.22
N VAL A 205 14.90 -6.19 -8.19
CA VAL A 205 15.84 -5.57 -7.22
C VAL A 205 15.90 -4.08 -7.42
N LYS A 206 16.04 -3.64 -8.69
CA LYS A 206 16.00 -2.23 -9.03
C LYS A 206 14.66 -1.63 -8.67
N ILE A 207 13.52 -2.28 -8.85
CA ILE A 207 12.24 -1.58 -8.77
C ILE A 207 11.61 -1.70 -7.38
N ALA A 208 11.98 -2.66 -6.53
CA ALA A 208 11.24 -2.94 -5.30
C ALA A 208 11.91 -2.47 -3.99
N TYR A 209 13.07 -3.02 -3.62
CA TYR A 209 13.94 -2.39 -2.59
C TYR A 209 14.42 -1.04 -3.05
N GLY A 210 14.67 -1.07 -4.33
CA GLY A 210 15.54 -0.23 -5.04
C GLY A 210 16.99 -0.56 -4.91
N LEU A 211 17.68 -0.58 -6.06
CA LEU A 211 19.11 -0.35 -6.29
C LEU A 211 19.29 0.15 -7.76
N LEU A 212 19.78 1.37 -8.05
CA LEU A 212 20.22 1.79 -9.39
C LEU A 212 21.69 1.47 -9.51
N VAL A 213 22.10 1.19 -10.73
CA VAL A 213 23.48 1.32 -11.17
C VAL A 213 23.59 2.64 -11.93
N ASP A 214 24.69 3.36 -11.78
CA ASP A 214 24.81 4.75 -12.22
C ASP A 214 24.67 4.93 -13.76
N GLY A 215 24.14 6.10 -14.16
CA GLY A 215 23.77 6.42 -15.54
C GLY A 215 23.32 7.88 -15.68
N ASN A 216 24.26 8.75 -16.09
CA ASN A 216 24.10 10.20 -16.28
C ASN A 216 22.83 10.61 -17.07
N ILE A 217 21.97 11.46 -16.51
CA ILE A 217 20.79 12.02 -17.21
C ILE A 217 20.56 13.51 -16.93
N GLU A 218 20.65 14.32 -18.00
CA GLU A 218 20.27 15.74 -18.06
C GLU A 218 18.76 15.98 -18.31
N GLU A 219 18.31 17.24 -18.19
CA GLU A 219 16.89 17.63 -18.15
C GLU A 219 16.30 18.17 -19.47
N ARG A 220 15.03 17.86 -19.76
CA ARG A 220 14.12 18.70 -20.58
C ARG A 220 12.72 18.82 -19.93
N LYS A 221 11.93 19.85 -20.28
CA LYS A 221 10.92 20.48 -19.38
C LYS A 221 9.56 20.86 -20.02
N LYS A 222 8.49 20.68 -19.21
CA LYS A 222 7.26 21.54 -18.99
C LYS A 222 6.03 21.54 -19.94
N SER A 223 4.85 21.28 -19.35
CA SER A 223 3.67 22.19 -19.14
C SER A 223 2.30 21.43 -19.12
N ARG A 224 1.48 21.52 -18.04
CA ARG A 224 0.20 22.29 -17.81
C ARG A 224 -1.09 21.60 -18.39
N VAL A 225 -2.35 21.76 -17.89
CA VAL A 225 -3.00 21.75 -16.53
C VAL A 225 -4.55 21.89 -16.69
N ARG A 226 -5.49 21.11 -16.06
CA ARG A 226 -6.26 21.36 -14.79
C ARG A 226 -7.53 20.44 -14.65
N ALA A 227 -8.11 20.33 -13.44
CA ALA A 227 -9.53 20.03 -13.06
C ALA A 227 -10.14 18.61 -13.29
N LEU A 228 -10.99 17.99 -12.44
CA LEU A 228 -11.70 18.38 -11.18
C LEU A 228 -12.27 17.13 -10.39
N ARG A 229 -11.71 16.76 -9.21
CA ARG A 229 -11.94 15.47 -8.45
C ARG A 229 -13.38 15.04 -8.09
N GLY A 230 -13.62 13.71 -8.05
CA GLY A 230 -14.65 13.04 -7.22
C GLY A 230 -14.73 11.50 -7.38
N MET A 231 -15.26 10.78 -6.37
CA MET A 231 -15.77 9.37 -6.42
C MET A 231 -14.81 8.15 -6.39
N GLY A 232 -14.10 7.98 -5.26
CA GLY A 232 -14.53 6.96 -4.27
C GLY A 232 -14.37 5.44 -4.50
N ILE A 233 -14.00 4.89 -5.66
CA ILE A 233 -13.71 3.43 -5.78
C ILE A 233 -12.46 3.11 -6.62
N PHE A 234 -11.30 3.31 -6.01
CA PHE A 234 -10.02 2.67 -6.33
C PHE A 234 -9.21 2.65 -5.03
N ASP A 235 -8.36 1.64 -4.81
CA ASP A 235 -7.36 1.69 -3.72
C ASP A 235 -5.99 2.05 -4.29
N PRO A 236 -5.54 3.32 -4.21
CA PRO A 236 -4.22 3.73 -4.68
C PRO A 236 -3.11 3.30 -3.71
N ARG A 237 -3.42 2.50 -2.67
CA ARG A 237 -2.45 1.92 -1.74
C ARG A 237 -1.99 0.53 -2.18
N ALA A 238 -2.75 -0.15 -3.04
CA ALA A 238 -2.33 -1.41 -3.68
C ALA A 238 -1.27 -1.15 -4.77
N ALA A 239 -1.42 -0.08 -5.55
CA ALA A 239 -0.46 0.38 -6.56
C ALA A 239 0.76 1.12 -5.96
N LYS A 240 1.27 0.68 -4.81
CA LYS A 240 2.43 1.25 -4.10
C LYS A 240 3.47 0.20 -3.73
N GLY A 241 3.94 -0.59 -4.70
CA GLY A 241 5.38 -0.62 -4.96
C GLY A 241 5.73 0.66 -5.74
N LEU A 242 6.94 1.21 -5.77
CA LEU A 242 8.19 0.55 -6.10
C LEU A 242 9.32 1.60 -5.86
N GLY A 243 10.44 1.27 -5.22
CA GLY A 243 11.62 2.13 -4.93
C GLY A 243 12.83 1.78 -5.83
N ILE A 244 13.71 2.70 -6.28
CA ILE A 244 15.07 2.34 -6.84
C ILE A 244 16.22 2.91 -6.00
N ILE A 245 17.50 2.47 -6.01
CA ILE A 245 18.56 2.99 -5.09
C ILE A 245 19.98 3.15 -5.74
N SER A 246 20.28 4.27 -6.42
CA SER A 246 21.58 4.58 -7.06
C SER A 246 22.84 4.48 -6.23
N VAL A 247 23.53 3.35 -6.29
CA VAL A 247 24.89 3.20 -5.75
C VAL A 247 25.87 4.02 -6.59
N GLY A 248 26.48 5.04 -6.00
CA GLY A 248 27.52 5.84 -6.65
C GLY A 248 28.85 5.08 -6.80
N THR A 249 29.46 5.24 -7.98
CA THR A 249 30.87 4.90 -8.34
C THR A 249 31.43 3.54 -7.91
N THR A 250 31.68 2.69 -8.92
CA THR A 250 32.52 1.46 -8.83
C THR A 250 32.09 0.44 -7.79
N GLN A 251 30.92 -0.18 -8.02
CA GLN A 251 30.79 -1.64 -7.84
C GLN A 251 29.57 -2.18 -8.61
N THR A 252 29.76 -3.34 -9.25
CA THR A 252 28.69 -4.32 -9.49
C THR A 252 27.88 -4.50 -8.20
N PHE A 253 26.57 -4.72 -8.29
CA PHE A 253 25.67 -4.93 -7.15
C PHE A 253 26.39 -5.50 -5.92
N SER A 254 26.48 -4.76 -4.81
CA SER A 254 26.97 -5.38 -3.58
C SER A 254 25.88 -6.37 -3.15
N MET A 255 26.11 -7.65 -3.46
CA MET A 255 25.12 -8.71 -3.27
C MET A 255 24.67 -8.73 -1.80
N GLU A 256 25.60 -8.44 -0.88
CA GLU A 256 25.34 -8.21 0.53
C GLU A 256 24.25 -7.16 0.82
N ALA A 257 24.19 -6.04 0.10
CA ALA A 257 23.15 -5.03 0.27
C ALA A 257 21.78 -5.52 -0.21
N ILE A 258 21.72 -6.20 -1.37
CA ILE A 258 20.49 -6.85 -1.84
C ILE A 258 20.02 -7.85 -0.78
N GLN A 259 20.93 -8.70 -0.29
CA GLN A 259 20.62 -9.74 0.68
C GLN A 259 20.16 -9.16 2.03
N LYS A 260 20.77 -8.06 2.51
CA LYS A 260 20.27 -7.33 3.70
C LYS A 260 18.88 -6.72 3.48
N ALA A 261 18.61 -6.16 2.30
CA ALA A 261 17.29 -5.62 1.96
C ALA A 261 16.21 -6.71 1.86
N ALA A 262 16.55 -7.84 1.22
CA ALA A 262 15.71 -9.03 1.07
C ALA A 262 15.50 -9.79 2.39
N ALA A 263 16.48 -9.76 3.31
CA ALA A 263 16.38 -10.36 4.62
C ALA A 263 15.21 -9.83 5.46
N TRP A 264 14.82 -8.56 5.28
CA TRP A 264 13.59 -8.03 5.89
C TRP A 264 12.35 -8.76 5.34
N ASP A 265 12.23 -8.87 4.02
CA ASP A 265 11.12 -9.54 3.35
C ASP A 265 11.02 -11.03 3.71
N LEU A 266 12.16 -11.73 3.79
CA LEU A 266 12.22 -13.17 4.04
C LEU A 266 11.97 -13.53 5.52
N TYR A 267 12.54 -12.76 6.46
CA TYR A 267 12.63 -13.17 7.87
C TYR A 267 11.91 -12.27 8.87
N ASN A 268 11.55 -11.02 8.54
CA ASN A 268 10.85 -10.14 9.48
C ASN A 268 9.37 -10.58 9.64
N PRO A 269 8.84 -10.81 10.86
CA PRO A 269 7.43 -11.13 11.06
C PRO A 269 6.46 -10.06 10.50
N TRP A 270 6.86 -8.79 10.45
CA TRP A 270 6.07 -7.73 9.80
C TRP A 270 5.89 -7.99 8.30
N ALA A 271 6.88 -8.51 7.60
CA ALA A 271 6.77 -8.84 6.18
C ALA A 271 5.69 -9.90 5.94
N LYS A 272 5.64 -10.94 6.79
CA LYS A 272 4.60 -11.98 6.75
C LYS A 272 3.21 -11.40 7.03
N TYR A 273 3.07 -10.55 8.05
CA TYR A 273 1.83 -9.85 8.37
C TYR A 273 1.33 -8.99 7.19
N TYR A 274 2.22 -8.26 6.52
CA TYR A 274 1.85 -7.46 5.36
C TYR A 274 1.51 -8.30 4.14
N GLN A 275 2.26 -9.36 3.86
CA GLN A 275 1.99 -10.21 2.71
C GLN A 275 0.59 -10.84 2.80
N ALA A 276 0.16 -11.25 4.00
CA ALA A 276 -1.20 -11.77 4.22
C ALA A 276 -2.30 -10.75 3.86
N MET A 277 -2.00 -9.45 3.95
CA MET A 277 -2.92 -8.33 3.71
C MET A 277 -2.67 -7.63 2.35
N SER A 278 -1.83 -8.21 1.48
CA SER A 278 -1.35 -7.60 0.23
C SER A 278 -1.83 -8.35 -1.01
N THR A 279 -2.16 -7.62 -2.07
CA THR A 279 -2.44 -8.15 -3.43
C THR A 279 -1.18 -8.66 -4.13
N HIS A 280 -0.02 -8.07 -3.83
CA HIS A 280 1.28 -8.43 -4.41
C HIS A 280 2.10 -9.29 -3.43
N PRO A 281 2.84 -10.30 -3.91
CA PRO A 281 3.79 -11.04 -3.10
C PRO A 281 5.02 -10.17 -2.77
N LEU A 282 5.81 -10.61 -1.80
CA LEU A 282 7.03 -9.88 -1.42
C LEU A 282 8.09 -10.00 -2.53
N PRO A 283 8.81 -8.91 -2.87
CA PRO A 283 9.86 -8.90 -3.89
C PRO A 283 10.86 -10.04 -3.77
N ALA A 284 11.39 -10.31 -2.57
CA ALA A 284 12.31 -11.42 -2.35
C ALA A 284 11.73 -12.78 -2.78
N LYS A 285 10.43 -13.00 -2.60
CA LYS A 285 9.77 -14.26 -2.96
C LYS A 285 9.50 -14.39 -4.47
N ARG A 286 9.29 -13.28 -5.18
CA ARG A 286 9.24 -13.25 -6.66
C ARG A 286 10.61 -13.62 -7.23
N ILE A 287 11.67 -12.99 -6.74
CA ILE A 287 13.05 -13.32 -7.15
C ILE A 287 13.40 -14.78 -6.83
N MET A 288 13.06 -15.30 -5.65
CA MET A 288 13.25 -16.74 -5.37
C MET A 288 12.50 -17.66 -6.34
N ARG A 289 11.29 -17.30 -6.80
CA ARG A 289 10.55 -18.07 -7.80
C ARG A 289 11.20 -17.96 -9.19
N LEU A 290 11.70 -16.79 -9.56
CA LEU A 290 12.45 -16.60 -10.82
C LEU A 290 13.77 -17.39 -10.83
N ASN A 291 14.47 -17.50 -9.70
CA ASN A 291 15.66 -18.35 -9.58
C ASN A 291 15.35 -19.83 -9.84
N MET A 292 14.18 -20.33 -9.40
CA MET A 292 13.72 -21.69 -9.75
C MET A 292 13.42 -21.84 -11.25
N LEU A 293 13.00 -20.77 -11.93
CA LEU A 293 12.86 -20.78 -13.39
C LEU A 293 14.24 -20.79 -14.07
N CYS A 294 15.23 -20.06 -13.55
CA CYS A 294 16.61 -20.13 -14.05
C CYS A 294 17.15 -21.57 -14.05
N GLU A 295 16.89 -22.33 -12.98
CA GLU A 295 17.24 -23.78 -12.91
C GLU A 295 16.59 -24.60 -14.05
N ILE A 296 15.33 -24.32 -14.39
CA ILE A 296 14.61 -25.00 -15.49
C ILE A 296 15.19 -24.64 -16.87
N TYR A 297 15.56 -23.36 -17.07
CA TYR A 297 16.19 -22.89 -18.30
C TYR A 297 17.70 -23.19 -18.40
N GLY A 298 18.31 -23.81 -17.38
CA GLY A 298 19.75 -24.08 -17.33
C GLY A 298 20.62 -22.83 -17.14
N ILE A 299 20.04 -21.74 -16.63
CA ILE A 299 20.67 -20.44 -16.43
C ILE A 299 21.11 -20.31 -14.96
N GLN A 300 22.27 -19.73 -14.71
CA GLN A 300 22.71 -19.42 -13.33
C GLN A 300 21.98 -18.19 -12.79
N PRO A 301 21.36 -18.23 -11.59
CA PRO A 301 20.72 -17.06 -10.99
C PRO A 301 21.71 -15.90 -10.76
N GLU A 302 21.37 -14.70 -11.24
CA GLU A 302 22.21 -13.50 -11.03
C GLU A 302 22.09 -12.92 -9.61
N ILE A 303 21.01 -13.23 -8.88
CA ILE A 303 20.74 -12.75 -7.52
C ILE A 303 20.50 -13.94 -6.61
N ASP A 304 21.36 -14.10 -5.60
CA ASP A 304 21.25 -15.15 -4.59
C ASP A 304 20.95 -14.55 -3.20
N PHE A 305 20.22 -15.30 -2.37
CA PHE A 305 19.83 -14.97 -1.00
C PHE A 305 20.35 -15.97 0.04
N SER A 306 21.29 -16.86 -0.33
CA SER A 306 21.88 -17.86 0.58
C SER A 306 22.42 -17.27 1.89
N ASP A 307 23.09 -16.13 1.83
CA ASP A 307 23.67 -15.40 2.96
C ASP A 307 22.66 -14.49 3.69
N ALA A 308 21.48 -14.22 3.11
CA ALA A 308 20.49 -13.30 3.68
C ALA A 308 20.05 -13.70 5.11
N LYS A 309 20.04 -15.01 5.40
CA LYS A 309 19.79 -15.52 6.77
C LYS A 309 20.91 -15.13 7.74
N ARG A 310 22.17 -15.31 7.33
CA ARG A 310 23.36 -15.00 8.16
C ARG A 310 23.42 -13.50 8.45
N LEU A 311 23.29 -12.67 7.41
CA LEU A 311 23.31 -11.20 7.52
C LEU A 311 22.17 -10.69 8.42
N LYS A 312 21.00 -11.33 8.37
CA LYS A 312 19.90 -11.08 9.31
C LYS A 312 20.26 -11.50 10.74
N GLU A 313 20.88 -12.65 10.95
CA GLU A 313 21.21 -13.11 12.30
C GLU A 313 22.30 -12.26 12.95
N GLU A 314 23.27 -11.77 12.18
CA GLU A 314 24.29 -10.79 12.61
C GLU A 314 23.68 -9.46 13.08
N GLN A 315 22.74 -8.88 12.32
CA GLN A 315 22.14 -7.58 12.65
C GLN A 315 20.96 -7.68 13.63
N ALA A 316 20.10 -8.69 13.45
CA ALA A 316 18.82 -8.82 14.14
C ALA A 316 18.81 -9.88 15.25
N GLY A 317 19.71 -10.87 15.23
CA GLY A 317 19.66 -12.04 16.10
C GLY A 317 18.77 -13.15 15.54
N LYS A 318 18.67 -14.27 16.27
CA LYS A 318 17.94 -15.48 15.82
C LYS A 318 16.42 -15.28 15.71
N SER A 319 15.80 -14.62 16.69
CA SER A 319 14.38 -14.28 16.68
C SER A 319 14.17 -12.79 16.40
N MET A 320 12.97 -12.44 15.93
CA MET A 320 12.44 -11.07 15.83
C MET A 320 10.97 -10.99 16.29
N TRP A 321 10.47 -12.07 16.90
CA TRP A 321 9.07 -12.19 17.31
C TRP A 321 8.75 -11.33 18.52
N ASP A 322 9.71 -11.16 19.44
CA ASP A 322 9.55 -10.36 20.64
C ASP A 322 9.40 -8.88 20.27
N GLU A 323 10.22 -8.39 19.33
CA GLU A 323 10.07 -7.07 18.73
C GLU A 323 8.74 -6.91 18.00
N PHE A 324 8.31 -7.92 17.23
CA PHE A 324 7.05 -7.87 16.50
C PHE A 324 5.84 -7.82 17.45
N LEU A 325 5.82 -8.65 18.50
CA LEU A 325 4.74 -8.68 19.49
C LEU A 325 4.67 -7.36 20.27
N TRP A 326 5.82 -6.79 20.64
CA TRP A 326 5.87 -5.48 21.30
C TRP A 326 5.42 -4.34 20.38
N ASP A 327 5.86 -4.33 19.12
CA ASP A 327 5.43 -3.36 18.12
C ASP A 327 3.91 -3.49 17.86
N LEU A 328 3.38 -4.71 17.80
CA LEU A 328 1.95 -4.99 17.63
C LEU A 328 1.14 -4.54 18.85
N PHE A 329 1.60 -4.81 20.06
CA PHE A 329 1.00 -4.29 21.30
C PHE A 329 0.94 -2.76 21.26
N MET A 330 2.06 -2.09 20.98
CA MET A 330 2.11 -0.63 20.79
C MET A 330 1.20 -0.13 19.64
N LYS A 331 0.95 -0.95 18.61
CA LYS A 331 -0.02 -0.63 17.55
C LYS A 331 -1.45 -0.59 18.07
N THR A 332 -1.85 -1.63 18.81
CA THR A 332 -3.25 -1.92 19.14
C THR A 332 -3.71 -1.37 20.48
N LEU A 333 -2.79 -1.04 21.39
CA LEU A 333 -3.10 -0.72 22.79
C LEU A 333 -4.21 0.34 23.00
N PRO A 334 -4.20 1.54 22.38
CA PRO A 334 -5.29 2.51 22.59
C PRO A 334 -6.64 2.03 22.02
N THR A 335 -6.60 1.28 20.92
CA THR A 335 -7.80 0.74 20.27
C THR A 335 -8.39 -0.47 21.00
N LEU A 336 -7.56 -1.30 21.65
CA LEU A 336 -8.03 -2.42 22.45
C LEU A 336 -8.80 -1.95 23.68
N VAL A 337 -8.30 -0.92 24.38
CA VAL A 337 -9.01 -0.31 25.50
C VAL A 337 -10.36 0.24 25.05
N PHE A 338 -10.41 0.97 23.93
CA PHE A 338 -11.68 1.47 23.37
C PHE A 338 -12.67 0.34 23.01
N ILE A 339 -12.19 -0.73 22.36
CA ILE A 339 -13.04 -1.88 21.99
C ILE A 339 -13.54 -2.61 23.24
N ALA A 340 -12.73 -2.76 24.29
CA ALA A 340 -13.14 -3.38 25.54
C ALA A 340 -14.23 -2.57 26.26
N LEU A 341 -14.07 -1.24 26.37
CA LEU A 341 -15.08 -0.33 26.93
C LEU A 341 -16.40 -0.39 26.14
N LEU A 342 -16.31 -0.40 24.80
CA LEU A 342 -17.46 -0.52 23.92
C LEU A 342 -18.14 -1.89 24.07
N GLY A 343 -17.38 -2.97 24.22
CA GLY A 343 -17.90 -4.32 24.50
C GLY A 343 -18.65 -4.39 25.84
N ILE A 344 -18.08 -3.85 26.92
CA ILE A 344 -18.74 -3.76 28.23
C ILE A 344 -20.02 -2.92 28.13
N THR A 345 -19.99 -1.82 27.38
CA THR A 345 -21.15 -0.95 27.14
C THR A 345 -22.25 -1.67 26.37
N ILE A 346 -21.91 -2.50 25.37
CA ILE A 346 -22.89 -3.35 24.66
C ILE A 346 -23.49 -4.39 25.61
N VAL A 347 -22.68 -5.08 26.41
CA VAL A 347 -23.17 -6.06 27.40
C VAL A 347 -24.14 -5.38 28.37
N TRP A 348 -23.79 -4.19 28.89
CA TRP A 348 -24.68 -3.41 29.76
C TRP A 348 -26.01 -3.03 29.10
N ILE A 349 -25.99 -2.54 27.85
CA ILE A 349 -27.21 -2.18 27.11
C ILE A 349 -28.08 -3.41 26.81
N LEU A 350 -27.48 -4.59 26.67
CA LEU A 350 -28.18 -5.84 26.36
C LEU A 350 -28.59 -6.65 27.61
N ASP A 351 -28.02 -6.37 28.79
CA ASP A 351 -28.32 -7.10 30.04
C ASP A 351 -29.84 -7.22 30.31
N PRO A 352 -30.67 -6.15 30.21
CA PRO A 352 -32.13 -6.25 30.40
C PRO A 352 -32.88 -7.13 29.38
N PHE A 353 -32.22 -7.59 28.33
CA PHE A 353 -32.76 -8.47 27.29
C PHE A 353 -32.16 -9.89 27.33
N ILE A 354 -31.11 -10.11 28.14
CA ILE A 354 -30.37 -11.38 28.21
C ILE A 354 -30.60 -12.08 29.56
N THR A 355 -30.69 -11.33 30.65
CA THR A 355 -30.80 -11.86 32.01
C THR A 355 -32.20 -11.55 32.59
N ALA A 356 -32.80 -12.53 33.28
CA ALA A 356 -34.03 -12.30 34.04
C ALA A 356 -33.80 -11.49 35.35
N TYR A 357 -32.53 -11.21 35.66
CA TYR A 357 -32.08 -10.45 36.83
C TYR A 357 -31.00 -9.48 36.36
N SER A 358 -31.29 -8.17 36.43
CA SER A 358 -30.32 -7.14 36.06
C SER A 358 -29.07 -7.20 36.93
N ILE A 359 -27.90 -7.18 36.31
CA ILE A 359 -26.62 -7.23 37.02
C ILE A 359 -26.34 -5.84 37.60
N SER A 360 -26.59 -5.69 38.91
CA SER A 360 -26.56 -4.40 39.63
C SER A 360 -25.23 -3.63 39.62
N LEU A 361 -24.13 -4.27 39.16
CA LEU A 361 -22.80 -3.65 39.01
C LEU A 361 -22.78 -2.52 37.97
N PHE A 362 -23.59 -2.58 36.92
CA PHE A 362 -23.53 -1.63 35.81
C PHE A 362 -24.58 -0.51 35.93
N THR A 363 -24.40 0.38 36.91
CA THR A 363 -25.20 1.62 36.97
C THR A 363 -24.75 2.62 35.90
N PRO A 364 -25.62 3.55 35.43
CA PRO A 364 -25.20 4.62 34.53
C PRO A 364 -24.03 5.45 35.08
N LYS A 365 -24.02 5.66 36.41
CA LYS A 365 -22.93 6.31 37.14
C LYS A 365 -21.63 5.51 37.05
N PHE A 366 -21.66 4.19 37.24
CA PHE A 366 -20.48 3.34 37.04
C PHE A 366 -19.98 3.35 35.58
N MET A 367 -20.89 3.35 34.60
CA MET A 367 -20.52 3.47 33.18
C MET A 367 -19.82 4.80 32.84
N LEU A 368 -20.29 5.93 33.38
CA LEU A 368 -19.64 7.22 33.19
C LEU A 368 -18.22 7.24 33.78
N LEU A 369 -18.03 6.66 34.96
CA LEU A 369 -16.70 6.53 35.58
C LEU A 369 -15.77 5.60 34.78
N LEU A 370 -16.30 4.48 34.29
CA LEU A 370 -15.55 3.52 33.47
C LEU A 370 -15.08 4.16 32.16
N TRP A 371 -15.94 4.92 31.47
CA TRP A 371 -15.56 5.68 30.28
C TRP A 371 -14.61 6.83 30.59
N ALA A 372 -14.78 7.53 31.70
CA ALA A 372 -13.83 8.56 32.15
C ALA A 372 -12.41 8.00 32.29
N VAL A 373 -12.23 6.97 33.14
CA VAL A 373 -10.94 6.30 33.34
C VAL A 373 -10.42 5.72 32.02
N GLY A 374 -11.31 5.11 31.24
CA GLY A 374 -11.03 4.60 29.90
C GLY A 374 -10.42 5.64 28.97
N PHE A 375 -10.99 6.83 28.89
CA PHE A 375 -10.48 7.93 28.08
C PHE A 375 -9.11 8.45 28.56
N TYR A 376 -8.88 8.53 29.88
CA TYR A 376 -7.55 8.85 30.41
C TYR A 376 -6.49 7.80 30.02
N VAL A 377 -6.83 6.50 30.11
CA VAL A 377 -5.95 5.42 29.67
C VAL A 377 -5.70 5.51 28.16
N ILE A 378 -6.73 5.70 27.33
CA ILE A 378 -6.60 5.86 25.87
C ILE A 378 -5.69 7.06 25.52
N GLY A 379 -5.83 8.20 26.22
CA GLY A 379 -4.98 9.38 26.06
C GLY A 379 -3.51 9.07 26.38
N PHE A 380 -3.24 8.48 27.55
CA PHE A 380 -1.89 8.12 27.97
C PHE A 380 -1.22 7.10 27.03
N MET A 381 -1.95 6.04 26.64
CA MET A 381 -1.43 5.04 25.70
C MET A 381 -1.21 5.62 24.30
N SER A 382 -2.00 6.63 23.88
CA SER A 382 -1.77 7.36 22.63
C SER A 382 -0.50 8.22 22.67
N ILE A 383 -0.17 8.81 23.83
CA ILE A 383 1.10 9.52 24.07
C ILE A 383 2.28 8.54 24.01
N LEU A 384 2.20 7.41 24.72
CA LEU A 384 3.26 6.38 24.72
C LEU A 384 3.53 5.84 23.31
N LYS A 385 2.46 5.44 22.60
CA LYS A 385 2.52 5.02 21.20
C LYS A 385 3.18 6.07 20.30
N THR A 386 2.82 7.34 20.47
CA THR A 386 3.40 8.44 19.68
C THR A 386 4.87 8.67 20.04
N ARG A 387 5.28 8.58 21.31
CA ARG A 387 6.68 8.66 21.72
C ARG A 387 7.51 7.49 21.15
N TYR A 388 6.94 6.28 21.14
CA TYR A 388 7.56 5.09 20.57
C TYR A 388 7.71 5.17 19.03
N MET A 389 6.69 5.69 18.34
CA MET A 389 6.65 5.85 16.87
C MET A 389 7.48 7.01 16.30
N TYR A 390 7.90 7.97 17.12
CA TYR A 390 8.51 9.22 16.68
C TYR A 390 9.76 9.55 17.51
N LYS A 391 10.73 8.62 17.48
CA LYS A 391 12.03 8.69 18.18
C LYS A 391 12.81 9.97 17.88
N SER A 392 13.66 10.38 18.82
CA SER A 392 14.69 11.42 18.67
C SER A 392 16.05 10.80 18.32
N GLY A 393 17.08 11.64 18.14
CA GLY A 393 18.41 11.21 17.68
C GLY A 393 18.46 11.07 16.17
N PHE A 394 18.23 12.18 15.44
CA PHE A 394 18.31 12.18 13.99
C PHE A 394 19.77 12.23 13.55
N GLU A 395 20.17 11.26 12.74
CA GLU A 395 21.50 11.18 12.12
C GLU A 395 21.36 11.40 10.61
N ASP A 396 22.40 11.92 9.98
CA ASP A 396 22.52 11.87 8.52
C ASP A 396 22.70 10.40 8.09
N LYS A 397 21.86 9.97 7.16
CA LYS A 397 21.84 8.61 6.60
C LYS A 397 21.71 8.69 5.10
N THR A 398 22.07 7.60 4.45
CA THR A 398 21.73 7.37 3.05
C THR A 398 20.49 6.47 2.94
N VAL A 399 19.80 6.52 1.80
CA VAL A 399 18.69 5.63 1.51
C VAL A 399 19.10 4.14 1.59
N LEU A 400 20.34 3.79 1.23
CA LEU A 400 20.90 2.44 1.38
C LEU A 400 21.03 1.99 2.84
N ASP A 401 21.52 2.85 3.75
CA ASP A 401 21.63 2.55 5.20
C ASP A 401 20.27 2.21 5.82
N LEU A 402 19.22 2.85 5.32
CA LEU A 402 17.85 2.64 5.77
C LEU A 402 17.28 1.34 5.21
N VAL A 403 17.45 1.06 3.91
CA VAL A 403 16.85 -0.11 3.25
C VAL A 403 17.52 -1.43 3.66
N THR A 404 18.81 -1.41 4.02
CA THR A 404 19.57 -2.55 4.56
C THR A 404 19.35 -2.82 6.06
N ASN A 405 18.54 -1.99 6.75
CA ASN A 405 18.19 -2.22 8.15
C ASN A 405 17.02 -3.21 8.27
N VAL A 406 17.27 -4.38 8.85
CA VAL A 406 16.29 -5.46 9.08
C VAL A 406 15.47 -5.24 10.36
N LYS A 407 16.03 -4.54 11.36
CA LYS A 407 15.42 -4.28 12.69
C LYS A 407 14.38 -3.13 12.70
N VAL A 408 14.10 -2.54 11.54
CA VAL A 408 13.05 -1.51 11.35
C VAL A 408 11.65 -2.14 11.23
N SER A 409 10.63 -1.37 11.59
CA SER A 409 9.23 -1.75 11.37
C SER A 409 8.35 -0.54 10.98
N PRO A 410 7.04 -0.74 10.76
CA PRO A 410 6.09 0.36 10.52
C PRO A 410 5.93 1.30 11.72
N ILE A 411 6.33 0.85 12.91
CA ILE A 411 6.11 1.52 14.19
C ILE A 411 7.46 1.87 14.82
N ARG A 412 8.39 0.92 14.84
CA ARG A 412 9.78 1.07 15.26
C ARG A 412 10.58 1.76 14.15
N THR A 413 10.58 3.09 14.19
CA THR A 413 11.21 3.94 13.17
C THR A 413 12.69 4.14 13.38
N VAL A 414 13.39 4.46 12.28
CA VAL A 414 14.73 5.06 12.31
C VAL A 414 14.59 6.58 12.01
N PRO A 415 14.91 7.47 12.95
CA PRO A 415 14.95 8.92 12.69
C PRO A 415 16.17 9.26 11.83
N ALA A 416 15.97 9.95 10.72
CA ALA A 416 17.02 10.23 9.75
C ALA A 416 16.90 11.62 9.12
N PHE A 417 18.04 12.15 8.69
CA PHE A 417 18.15 13.17 7.66
C PHE A 417 18.61 12.52 6.36
N LEU A 418 17.97 12.88 5.25
CA LEU A 418 18.34 12.49 3.88
C LEU A 418 18.57 13.75 3.03
N GLU A 419 19.57 13.76 2.15
CA GLU A 419 19.86 14.85 1.21
C GLU A 419 19.89 14.36 -0.23
N GLY A 420 19.11 14.98 -1.12
CA GLY A 420 18.91 14.45 -2.48
C GLY A 420 17.92 15.28 -3.30
N LYS A 421 17.48 14.79 -4.45
CA LYS A 421 16.56 15.46 -5.40
C LYS A 421 15.16 14.84 -5.33
N ILE A 422 14.10 15.63 -5.42
CA ILE A 422 12.75 15.07 -5.70
C ILE A 422 12.63 14.82 -7.20
N VAL A 423 12.41 13.56 -7.60
CA VAL A 423 12.47 13.12 -9.00
C VAL A 423 11.13 12.64 -9.56
N GLY A 424 10.19 12.27 -8.69
CA GLY A 424 8.88 11.74 -9.08
C GLY A 424 7.76 12.08 -8.11
N ARG A 425 6.53 11.75 -8.51
CA ARG A 425 5.37 11.71 -7.61
C ARG A 425 5.29 10.36 -6.93
N GLY A 426 4.72 10.30 -5.72
CA GLY A 426 4.47 9.04 -5.02
C GLY A 426 3.52 8.09 -5.76
N ILE A 427 2.66 8.60 -6.65
CA ILE A 427 1.96 7.80 -7.66
C ILE A 427 2.28 8.44 -9.01
N PRO A 428 2.99 7.76 -9.93
CA PRO A 428 3.47 8.36 -11.18
C PRO A 428 2.33 8.91 -12.01
N GLY A 429 2.48 10.13 -12.53
CA GLY A 429 1.50 10.77 -13.41
C GLY A 429 0.17 11.17 -12.75
N TYR A 430 -0.14 10.69 -11.54
CA TYR A 430 -1.37 11.02 -10.82
C TYR A 430 -1.34 12.48 -10.35
N TYR A 431 -2.24 13.31 -10.89
CA TYR A 431 -2.22 14.77 -10.68
C TYR A 431 -2.23 15.21 -9.23
N PHE A 432 -2.86 14.42 -8.36
CA PHE A 432 -3.11 14.76 -6.96
C PHE A 432 -2.27 13.99 -5.96
N SER A 433 -1.21 13.28 -6.39
CA SER A 433 -0.28 12.62 -5.47
C SER A 433 0.37 13.65 -4.55
N GLU A 434 0.01 13.60 -3.27
CA GLU A 434 0.58 14.39 -2.18
C GLU A 434 1.97 13.91 -1.75
N ASP A 435 2.17 12.60 -1.87
CA ASP A 435 3.43 11.94 -1.64
C ASP A 435 4.39 12.16 -2.83
N MET A 436 5.68 12.05 -2.55
CA MET A 436 6.77 12.34 -3.49
C MET A 436 7.76 11.18 -3.56
N TYR A 437 8.62 11.23 -4.56
CA TYR A 437 9.66 10.25 -4.79
C TYR A 437 11.01 10.97 -4.84
N PHE A 438 11.91 10.60 -3.94
CA PHE A 438 13.20 11.23 -3.68
C PHE A 438 14.34 10.41 -4.31
N GLN A 439 15.52 11.02 -4.51
CA GLN A 439 16.78 10.41 -4.97
C GLN A 439 17.99 11.02 -4.25
N ASP A 440 18.73 10.27 -3.44
CA ASP A 440 20.11 10.60 -3.02
C ASP A 440 21.16 9.85 -3.86
N ASN A 441 22.44 10.03 -3.49
CA ASN A 441 23.63 9.44 -4.14
C ASN A 441 23.83 7.95 -3.83
N THR A 442 23.00 7.39 -2.96
CA THR A 442 22.81 5.96 -2.80
C THR A 442 21.47 5.52 -3.34
N GLY A 443 20.42 6.36 -3.38
CA GLY A 443 19.12 5.90 -3.83
C GLY A 443 17.82 6.69 -3.71
N LEU A 444 16.80 6.13 -4.35
CA LEU A 444 15.41 6.59 -4.36
C LEU A 444 14.63 6.02 -3.17
N MET A 445 13.75 6.85 -2.62
CA MET A 445 12.86 6.42 -1.56
C MET A 445 11.52 7.15 -1.66
N TYR A 446 10.47 6.45 -1.25
CA TYR A 446 9.15 7.05 -1.10
C TYR A 446 9.14 8.07 0.04
N VAL A 447 8.59 9.26 -0.22
CA VAL A 447 8.46 10.33 0.76
C VAL A 447 6.98 10.52 1.09
N ASP A 448 6.59 10.06 2.28
CA ASP A 448 5.25 10.20 2.81
C ASP A 448 5.10 11.58 3.49
N TYR A 449 4.44 12.51 2.81
CA TYR A 449 4.16 13.84 3.35
C TYR A 449 2.81 13.89 4.08
N ARG A 450 1.93 12.88 3.92
CA ARG A 450 0.52 12.97 4.31
C ARG A 450 0.34 13.55 5.72
N PHE A 451 -0.41 14.63 5.77
CA PHE A 451 -0.88 15.26 6.99
C PHE A 451 -1.97 14.40 7.65
N GLY A 452 -2.80 13.75 6.83
CA GLY A 452 -3.95 12.95 7.26
C GLY A 452 -5.27 13.72 7.20
N ILE A 453 -5.30 14.88 6.56
CA ILE A 453 -6.52 15.68 6.32
C ILE A 453 -6.60 15.92 4.81
N GLY A 454 -7.54 15.25 4.15
CA GLY A 454 -7.57 15.16 2.68
C GLY A 454 -7.63 16.49 1.91
N LEU A 455 -8.15 17.57 2.51
CA LEU A 455 -8.11 18.91 1.91
C LEU A 455 -6.71 19.55 2.00
N VAL A 456 -6.01 19.37 3.11
CA VAL A 456 -4.62 19.86 3.29
C VAL A 456 -3.69 19.10 2.35
N ASP A 457 -3.83 17.78 2.29
CA ASP A 457 -3.08 16.89 1.41
C ASP A 457 -3.31 17.23 -0.08
N LEU A 458 -4.55 17.54 -0.48
CA LEU A 458 -4.89 18.06 -1.81
C LEU A 458 -4.23 19.41 -2.14
N ILE A 459 -4.28 20.37 -1.21
CA ILE A 459 -3.68 21.69 -1.44
C ILE A 459 -2.16 21.56 -1.58
N PHE A 460 -1.54 20.69 -0.79
CA PHE A 460 -0.12 20.37 -0.87
C PHE A 460 0.25 19.71 -2.21
N SER A 461 -0.52 18.70 -2.66
CA SER A 461 -0.24 17.98 -3.91
C SER A 461 -0.34 18.87 -5.16
N LEU A 462 -1.29 19.81 -5.17
CA LEU A 462 -1.48 20.74 -6.28
C LEU A 462 -0.48 21.91 -6.31
N ARG A 463 -0.08 22.43 -5.15
CA ARG A 463 0.75 23.65 -5.05
C ARG A 463 2.21 23.40 -4.74
N THR A 464 2.51 22.46 -3.84
CA THR A 464 3.85 22.29 -3.27
C THR A 464 4.66 21.21 -3.98
N VAL A 465 4.09 20.03 -4.21
CA VAL A 465 4.79 18.92 -4.91
C VAL A 465 5.37 19.41 -6.24
N LYS A 466 4.56 20.09 -7.07
CA LYS A 466 4.99 20.68 -8.34
C LYS A 466 6.14 21.71 -8.25
N ARG A 467 6.36 22.32 -7.09
CA ARG A 467 7.48 23.24 -6.84
C ARG A 467 8.74 22.52 -6.39
N LEU A 468 8.58 21.42 -5.64
CA LEU A 468 9.67 20.57 -5.17
C LEU A 468 10.20 19.62 -6.26
N MET A 469 9.37 19.21 -7.22
CA MET A 469 9.78 18.42 -8.39
C MET A 469 11.02 19.02 -9.07
N GLY A 470 12.11 18.25 -9.09
CA GLY A 470 13.39 18.63 -9.69
C GLY A 470 14.30 19.49 -8.80
N GLN A 471 13.93 19.80 -7.55
CA GLN A 471 14.79 20.53 -6.62
C GLN A 471 15.63 19.59 -5.75
N ARG A 472 16.83 20.03 -5.34
CA ARG A 472 17.51 19.41 -4.19
C ARG A 472 16.81 19.80 -2.89
N VAL A 473 16.73 18.84 -1.97
CA VAL A 473 16.05 18.95 -0.68
C VAL A 473 16.84 18.20 0.40
N ARG A 474 16.81 18.74 1.62
CA ARG A 474 17.08 17.96 2.84
C ARG A 474 15.76 17.57 3.46
N ILE A 475 15.59 16.30 3.82
CA ILE A 475 14.39 15.76 4.45
C ILE A 475 14.77 15.28 5.84
N LYS A 476 14.15 15.83 6.88
CA LYS A 476 14.13 15.26 8.22
C LYS A 476 12.86 14.43 8.35
N GLY A 477 13.00 13.19 8.80
CA GLY A 477 11.84 12.31 8.96
C GLY A 477 12.13 11.03 9.71
N TRP A 478 11.13 10.16 9.71
CA TRP A 478 11.18 8.84 10.33
C TRP A 478 11.01 7.79 9.25
N TYR A 479 12.08 7.05 8.97
CA TYR A 479 12.03 5.90 8.10
C TYR A 479 11.19 4.78 8.73
N ARG A 480 10.31 4.21 7.90
CA ARG A 480 9.38 3.11 8.20
C ARG A 480 9.51 2.09 7.08
N ARG A 481 9.44 0.80 7.44
CA ARG A 481 9.39 -0.29 6.46
C ARG A 481 8.03 -0.99 6.49
N GLY A 482 7.36 -0.98 5.35
CA GLY A 482 6.34 -1.96 4.98
C GLY A 482 6.82 -2.72 3.74
N PRO A 483 5.91 -3.26 2.91
CA PRO A 483 6.26 -3.82 1.60
C PRO A 483 7.04 -2.84 0.73
N SER A 484 6.72 -1.55 0.85
CA SER A 484 7.51 -0.46 0.29
C SER A 484 8.21 0.33 1.41
N PRO A 485 9.52 0.58 1.31
CA PRO A 485 10.24 1.46 2.21
C PRO A 485 9.83 2.93 2.00
N TYR A 486 9.65 3.68 3.10
CA TYR A 486 9.34 5.11 3.01
C TYR A 486 9.87 5.91 4.19
N ILE A 487 10.19 7.19 3.94
CA ILE A 487 10.44 8.18 4.99
C ILE A 487 9.19 9.01 5.23
N GLN A 488 8.69 9.00 6.46
CA GLN A 488 7.63 9.92 6.89
C GLN A 488 8.23 11.28 7.25
N VAL A 489 7.81 12.32 6.55
CA VAL A 489 8.35 13.68 6.70
C VAL A 489 7.99 14.30 8.06
N ASP A 490 8.99 14.91 8.70
CA ASP A 490 8.83 15.96 9.72
C ASP A 490 8.98 17.35 9.08
N THR A 491 10.11 17.56 8.40
CA THR A 491 10.48 18.83 7.77
C THR A 491 11.19 18.56 6.44
N ILE A 492 10.87 19.33 5.41
CA ILE A 492 11.65 19.44 4.16
C ILE A 492 12.23 20.85 4.08
N TRP A 493 13.52 20.96 3.81
CA TRP A 493 14.17 22.20 3.37
C TRP A 493 14.46 22.07 1.88
N SER A 494 13.98 23.03 1.09
CA SER A 494 14.30 23.12 -0.34
C SER A 494 15.50 24.03 -0.56
N GLU A 495 16.24 23.76 -1.64
CA GLU A 495 17.27 24.62 -2.21
C GLU A 495 16.80 26.09 -2.40
N SER A 496 15.50 26.33 -2.61
CA SER A 496 14.90 27.67 -2.66
C SER A 496 14.76 28.40 -1.30
N GLY A 497 15.44 27.92 -0.26
CA GLY A 497 15.36 28.43 1.13
C GLY A 497 14.03 28.15 1.84
N LYS A 498 13.01 27.63 1.14
CA LYS A 498 11.69 27.37 1.71
C LYS A 498 11.68 26.10 2.55
N ARG A 499 11.05 26.19 3.72
CA ARG A 499 10.85 25.10 4.67
C ARG A 499 9.37 24.67 4.68
N TYR A 500 9.13 23.38 4.54
CA TYR A 500 7.81 22.75 4.63
C TYR A 500 7.78 21.84 5.86
N ARG A 501 6.79 21.99 6.75
CA ARG A 501 6.65 21.21 7.99
C ARG A 501 5.39 20.36 7.96
N ASN A 502 5.51 19.09 8.31
CA ASN A 502 4.38 18.18 8.52
C ASN A 502 4.03 18.14 10.01
N TYR A 503 2.78 18.43 10.37
CA TYR A 503 2.30 18.44 11.76
C TYR A 503 1.54 17.16 12.15
N SER A 504 1.59 16.10 11.33
CA SER A 504 0.96 14.79 11.62
C SER A 504 1.37 14.21 12.98
N LYS A 505 2.62 14.40 13.41
CA LYS A 505 3.08 14.05 14.78
C LYS A 505 2.34 14.85 15.86
N ALA A 506 2.21 16.16 15.69
CA ALA A 506 1.50 17.04 16.64
C ALA A 506 0.01 16.67 16.71
N PHE A 507 -0.61 16.36 15.58
CA PHE A 507 -2.03 15.97 15.52
C PHE A 507 -2.34 14.68 16.30
N ARG A 508 -1.39 13.74 16.41
CA ARG A 508 -1.53 12.56 17.29
C ARG A 508 -1.57 12.93 18.78
N TYR A 509 -0.83 13.95 19.20
CA TYR A 509 -0.93 14.48 20.57
C TYR A 509 -2.26 15.22 20.78
N VAL A 510 -2.79 15.93 19.77
CA VAL A 510 -4.13 16.54 19.86
C VAL A 510 -5.20 15.48 20.12
N TRP A 511 -5.16 14.32 19.46
CA TRP A 511 -6.08 13.21 19.75
C TRP A 511 -5.97 12.68 21.18
N ALA A 512 -4.77 12.63 21.76
CA ALA A 512 -4.59 12.26 23.16
C ALA A 512 -5.18 13.32 24.11
N VAL A 513 -4.99 14.61 23.82
CA VAL A 513 -5.60 15.71 24.57
C VAL A 513 -7.13 15.69 24.48
N LEU A 514 -7.69 15.43 23.30
CA LEU A 514 -9.14 15.26 23.13
C LEU A 514 -9.69 14.08 23.95
N ALA A 515 -8.95 12.96 24.05
CA ALA A 515 -9.34 11.87 24.94
C ALA A 515 -9.36 12.33 26.40
N PHE A 516 -8.33 13.04 26.90
CA PHE A 516 -8.35 13.58 28.26
C PHE A 516 -9.51 14.55 28.51
N ILE A 517 -9.85 15.42 27.54
CA ILE A 517 -10.99 16.33 27.64
C ILE A 517 -12.31 15.54 27.74
N LEU A 518 -12.51 14.49 26.93
CA LEU A 518 -13.67 13.61 27.05
C LEU A 518 -13.74 12.92 28.41
N GLY A 519 -12.58 12.51 28.94
CA GLY A 519 -12.47 11.98 30.31
C GLY A 519 -12.95 12.98 31.37
N ILE A 520 -12.52 14.24 31.29
CA ILE A 520 -12.97 15.32 32.20
C ILE A 520 -14.48 15.54 32.08
N VAL A 521 -15.03 15.56 30.86
CA VAL A 521 -16.47 15.72 30.63
C VAL A 521 -17.26 14.55 31.24
N CYS A 522 -16.79 13.31 31.10
CA CYS A 522 -17.40 12.15 31.76
C CYS A 522 -17.35 12.24 33.30
N ILE A 523 -16.24 12.73 33.88
CA ILE A 523 -16.12 12.97 35.33
C ILE A 523 -17.11 14.07 35.78
N TYR A 524 -17.24 15.15 35.02
CA TYR A 524 -18.19 16.23 35.34
C TYR A 524 -19.63 15.70 35.42
N PHE A 525 -20.08 14.93 34.42
CA PHE A 525 -21.40 14.29 34.47
C PHE A 525 -21.52 13.25 35.59
N TRP A 526 -20.44 12.51 35.90
CA TRP A 526 -20.42 11.54 36.99
C TRP A 526 -20.68 12.15 38.38
N PHE A 527 -20.34 13.42 38.59
CA PHE A 527 -20.68 14.17 39.82
C PHE A 527 -22.11 14.75 39.83
N GLN A 528 -22.81 14.77 38.69
CA GLN A 528 -24.19 15.29 38.55
C GLN A 528 -25.25 14.18 38.64
N PHE A 529 -24.87 12.94 38.27
CA PHE A 529 -25.55 11.70 38.68
C PHE A 529 -25.10 11.28 40.08
#